data_AF-A0A2H1V099-F1
#
_entry.id   AF-A0A2H1V099-F1
#
_cell.length_a   1.000
_cell.length_b   1.000
_cell.length_c   1.000
_cell.angle_alpha   90.00
_cell.angle_beta   90.00
_cell.angle_gamma   90.00
#
_symmetry.space_group_name_H-M   'P 1'
#
loop_
_entity.id
_entity.type
_entity.pdbx_description
1 polymer ?
#
loop_
_entity_poly.entity_id
_entity_poly.type
_entity_poly.pdbx_seq_one_letter_code
_entity_poly.pdbx_strand_id
1 'polypeptide(L)'
;MKYKTRRTRNEREQEKMYKLQNIFALILFILFSFAFYLTISFTPLTKEEQMERYNKMTENVEPFRKNLTECARQVKASMADVENFIKRIPQASLQGKCFVACILKRNSIIKNNKISKEHLLEANKAVYGEDSEVMARLKTAVGECTQVVEGIFEVCEYASVFNDCMHIKMEHILDKVTMERRM
;
A
#
# COMPACT_ATOMS: atom_id res chain seq x y z
N MET A 1 -32.87 72.61 18.83
CA MET A 1 -33.21 71.47 17.94
C MET A 1 -32.15 70.35 17.87
N LYS A 2 -30.85 70.63 18.08
CA LYS A 2 -29.75 69.63 18.00
C LYS A 2 -29.78 68.48 19.03
N TYR A 3 -30.41 68.69 20.20
CA TYR A 3 -30.46 67.68 21.28
C TYR A 3 -31.35 66.47 20.94
N LYS A 4 -32.49 66.70 20.28
CA LYS A 4 -33.46 65.64 19.91
C LYS A 4 -32.91 64.70 18.83
N THR A 5 -32.09 65.24 17.91
CA THR A 5 -31.41 64.49 16.84
C THR A 5 -30.26 63.62 17.34
N ARG A 6 -29.57 64.03 18.42
CA ARG A 6 -28.49 63.25 19.06
C ARG A 6 -29.05 62.04 19.82
N ARG A 7 -30.19 62.21 20.49
CA ARG A 7 -30.90 61.13 21.21
C ARG A 7 -31.38 60.01 20.29
N THR A 8 -32.03 60.36 19.18
CA THR A 8 -32.50 59.40 18.15
C THR A 8 -31.37 58.76 17.34
N ARG A 9 -30.18 59.35 17.32
CA ARG A 9 -28.97 58.73 16.76
C ARG A 9 -28.38 57.69 17.73
N ASN A 10 -28.26 58.04 19.01
CA ASN A 10 -27.79 57.12 20.05
C ASN A 10 -28.71 55.91 20.23
N GLU A 11 -30.04 56.09 20.16
CA GLU A 11 -31.02 55.01 20.22
C GLU A 11 -30.90 54.06 19.02
N ARG A 12 -30.66 54.59 17.80
CA ARG A 12 -30.41 53.77 16.59
C ARG A 12 -29.05 53.07 16.60
N GLU A 13 -28.02 53.67 17.18
CA GLU A 13 -26.71 53.04 17.38
C GLU A 13 -26.79 51.91 18.43
N GLN A 14 -27.57 52.11 19.50
CA GLN A 14 -27.88 51.05 20.48
C GLN A 14 -28.67 49.89 19.87
N GLU A 15 -29.69 50.16 19.04
CA GLU A 15 -30.47 49.12 18.36
C GLU A 15 -29.61 48.30 17.39
N LYS A 16 -28.71 48.96 16.65
CA LYS A 16 -27.74 48.28 15.77
C LYS A 16 -26.76 47.40 16.56
N MET A 17 -26.26 47.89 17.70
CA MET A 17 -25.38 47.11 18.58
C MET A 17 -26.09 45.88 19.16
N TYR A 18 -27.34 46.02 19.60
CA TYR A 18 -28.13 44.89 20.11
C TYR A 18 -28.43 43.83 19.02
N LYS A 19 -28.76 44.27 17.80
CA LYS A 19 -28.94 43.35 16.65
C LYS A 19 -27.65 42.64 16.27
N LEU A 20 -26.51 43.35 16.25
CA LEU A 20 -25.21 42.76 15.96
C LEU A 20 -24.80 41.73 17.03
N GLN A 21 -25.06 42.04 18.31
CA GLN A 21 -24.83 41.12 19.42
C GLN A 21 -25.69 39.85 19.32
N ASN A 22 -26.97 39.97 18.97
CA ASN A 22 -27.85 38.82 18.74
C ASN A 22 -27.41 37.97 17.53
N ILE A 23 -26.97 38.58 16.44
CA ILE A 23 -26.46 37.85 15.27
C ILE A 23 -25.20 37.08 15.65
N PHE A 24 -24.27 37.70 16.39
CA PHE A 24 -23.06 37.04 16.84
C PHE A 24 -23.35 35.87 17.79
N ALA A 25 -24.31 36.05 18.72
CA ALA A 25 -24.77 34.99 19.60
C ALA A 25 -25.40 33.81 18.83
N LEU A 26 -26.19 34.07 17.79
CA LEU A 26 -26.76 33.04 16.92
C LEU A 26 -25.70 32.29 16.13
N ILE A 27 -24.71 33.00 15.57
CA ILE A 27 -23.60 32.37 14.84
C ILE A 27 -22.79 31.47 15.76
N LEU A 28 -22.44 31.94 16.97
CA LEU A 28 -21.75 31.13 17.96
C LEU A 28 -22.57 29.89 18.32
N PHE A 29 -23.87 30.05 18.57
CA PHE A 29 -24.75 28.92 18.88
C PHE A 29 -24.75 27.88 17.76
N ILE A 30 -24.87 28.30 16.50
CA ILE A 30 -24.82 27.40 15.34
C ILE A 30 -23.46 26.70 15.24
N LEU A 31 -22.35 27.40 15.42
CA LEU A 31 -21.01 26.82 15.38
C LEU A 31 -20.80 25.79 16.51
N PHE A 32 -21.27 26.09 17.72
CA PHE A 32 -21.20 25.16 18.84
C PHE A 32 -22.12 23.95 18.64
N SER A 33 -23.35 24.14 18.16
CA SER A 33 -24.26 23.04 17.83
C SER A 33 -23.70 22.15 16.72
N PHE A 34 -23.07 22.74 15.70
CA PHE A 34 -22.42 21.99 14.63
C PHE A 34 -21.20 21.21 15.13
N ALA A 35 -20.32 21.83 15.92
CA ALA A 35 -19.18 21.15 16.53
C ALA A 35 -19.65 19.99 17.43
N PHE A 36 -20.68 20.20 18.24
CA PHE A 36 -21.27 19.18 19.09
C PHE A 36 -21.89 18.04 18.27
N TYR A 37 -22.62 18.36 17.20
CA TYR A 37 -23.16 17.36 16.27
C TYR A 37 -22.05 16.53 15.63
N LEU A 38 -20.97 17.16 15.17
CA LEU A 38 -19.80 16.46 14.63
C LEU A 38 -19.20 15.50 15.65
N THR A 39 -19.05 15.91 16.92
CA THR A 39 -18.51 15.02 17.97
C THR A 39 -19.42 13.83 18.29
N ILE A 40 -20.75 13.98 18.22
CA ILE A 40 -21.70 12.88 18.45
C ILE A 40 -21.79 11.95 17.24
N SER A 41 -21.73 12.50 16.04
CA SER A 41 -21.78 11.73 14.79
C SER A 41 -20.51 10.91 14.53
N PHE A 42 -19.39 11.26 15.18
CA PHE A 42 -18.15 10.49 15.12
C PHE A 42 -18.24 9.29 16.07
N THR A 43 -18.86 8.20 15.62
CA THR A 43 -18.78 6.92 16.33
C THR A 43 -17.35 6.38 16.18
N PRO A 44 -16.52 6.36 17.24
CA PRO A 44 -15.21 5.73 17.15
C PRO A 44 -15.41 4.23 16.84
N LEU A 45 -14.59 3.71 15.93
CA LEU A 45 -14.59 2.29 15.57
C LEU A 45 -14.49 1.44 16.86
N THR A 46 -15.33 0.43 17.01
CA THR A 46 -15.35 -0.34 18.26
C THR A 46 -14.02 -1.08 18.45
N LYS A 47 -13.71 -1.47 19.69
CA LYS A 47 -12.49 -2.23 19.98
C LYS A 47 -12.47 -3.54 19.18
N GLU A 48 -13.63 -4.18 18.99
CA GLU A 48 -13.73 -5.40 18.18
C GLU A 48 -13.41 -5.13 16.70
N GLU A 49 -14.01 -4.09 16.11
CA GLU A 49 -13.77 -3.70 14.72
C GLU A 49 -12.32 -3.26 14.47
N GLN A 50 -11.71 -2.55 15.44
CA GLN A 50 -10.29 -2.21 15.40
C GLN A 50 -9.40 -3.45 15.43
N MET A 51 -9.70 -4.40 16.32
CA MET A 51 -8.96 -5.67 16.41
C MET A 51 -9.14 -6.54 15.17
N GLU A 52 -10.34 -6.60 14.61
CA GLU A 52 -10.60 -7.32 13.36
C GLU A 52 -9.80 -6.73 12.20
N ARG A 53 -9.79 -5.40 12.07
CA ARG A 53 -9.02 -4.70 11.02
C ARG A 53 -7.51 -4.89 11.19
N TYR A 54 -7.02 -4.87 12.44
CA TYR A 54 -5.62 -5.15 12.77
C TYR A 54 -5.25 -6.60 12.44
N ASN A 55 -6.06 -7.57 12.85
CA ASN A 55 -5.83 -8.99 12.58
C ASN A 55 -5.83 -9.28 11.08
N LYS A 56 -6.79 -8.72 10.33
CA LYS A 56 -6.87 -8.85 8.87
C LYS A 56 -5.65 -8.26 8.16
N MET A 57 -5.11 -7.14 8.64
CA MET A 57 -3.87 -6.57 8.11
C MET A 57 -2.65 -7.43 8.45
N THR A 58 -2.60 -7.97 9.66
CA THR A 58 -1.48 -8.76 10.18
C THR A 58 -1.40 -10.12 9.48
N GLU A 59 -2.52 -10.82 9.32
CA GLU A 59 -2.61 -12.15 8.70
C GLU A 59 -2.11 -12.17 7.25
N ASN A 60 -2.42 -11.13 6.47
CA ASN A 60 -2.03 -11.05 5.06
C ASN A 60 -0.59 -10.57 4.85
N VAL A 61 -0.01 -9.85 5.82
CA VAL A 61 1.28 -9.16 5.65
C VAL A 61 2.42 -9.86 6.40
N GLU A 62 2.13 -10.50 7.54
CA GLU A 62 3.16 -11.16 8.34
C GLU A 62 3.87 -12.33 7.66
N PRO A 63 3.20 -13.26 6.95
CA PRO A 63 3.90 -14.38 6.33
C PRO A 63 4.98 -13.92 5.35
N PHE A 64 4.68 -12.87 4.57
CA PHE A 64 5.63 -12.25 3.65
C PHE A 64 6.78 -11.53 4.38
N ARG A 65 6.47 -10.71 5.39
CA ARG A 65 7.48 -9.97 6.18
C ARG A 65 8.41 -10.90 6.97
N LYS A 66 7.87 -12.00 7.50
CA LYS A 66 8.63 -13.03 8.22
C LYS A 66 9.62 -13.71 7.29
N ASN A 67 9.16 -14.10 6.09
CA ASN A 67 10.02 -14.72 5.08
C ASN A 67 11.15 -13.78 4.63
N LEU A 68 10.89 -12.49 4.44
CA LEU A 68 11.93 -11.50 4.13
C LEU A 68 12.98 -11.41 5.24
N THR A 69 12.56 -11.24 6.50
CA THR A 69 13.49 -11.10 7.62
C THR A 69 14.33 -12.37 7.82
N GLU A 70 13.71 -13.55 7.73
CA GLU A 70 14.41 -14.83 7.87
C GLU A 70 15.42 -15.06 6.75
N CYS A 71 15.05 -14.78 5.50
CA CYS A 71 15.96 -14.92 4.37
C CYS A 71 17.12 -13.94 4.47
N ALA A 72 16.87 -12.68 4.83
CA ALA A 72 17.92 -11.68 4.95
C ALA A 72 18.96 -12.13 6.00
N ARG A 73 18.50 -12.64 7.14
CA ARG A 73 19.36 -13.21 8.18
C ARG A 73 20.13 -14.44 7.69
N GLN A 74 19.45 -15.37 7.01
CA GLN A 74 20.03 -16.65 6.57
C GLN A 74 21.19 -16.47 5.60
N VAL A 75 21.05 -15.56 4.62
CA VAL A 75 22.08 -15.31 3.60
C VAL A 75 22.98 -14.12 3.93
N LYS A 76 22.76 -13.50 5.11
CA LYS A 76 23.47 -12.29 5.55
C LYS A 76 23.34 -11.14 4.54
N ALA A 77 22.14 -10.96 4.00
CA ALA A 77 21.84 -9.86 3.09
C ALA A 77 21.87 -8.52 3.83
N SER A 78 22.37 -7.49 3.16
CA SER A 78 22.36 -6.14 3.68
C SER A 78 20.96 -5.52 3.60
N MET A 79 20.76 -4.39 4.28
CA MET A 79 19.51 -3.63 4.13
C MET A 79 19.33 -3.07 2.72
N ALA A 80 20.43 -2.78 2.02
CA ALA A 80 20.37 -2.37 0.61
C ALA A 80 19.85 -3.49 -0.28
N ASP A 81 20.24 -4.75 -0.04
CA ASP A 81 19.74 -5.91 -0.81
C ASP A 81 18.23 -6.10 -0.61
N VAL A 82 17.77 -5.95 0.64
CA VAL A 82 16.34 -6.02 0.99
C VAL A 82 15.56 -4.88 0.35
N GLU A 83 16.09 -3.66 0.41
CA GLU A 83 15.47 -2.49 -0.22
C GLU A 83 15.40 -2.64 -1.75
N ASN A 84 16.49 -3.11 -2.37
CA ASN A 84 16.52 -3.40 -3.80
C ASN A 84 15.47 -4.45 -4.18
N PHE A 85 15.30 -5.51 -3.38
CA PHE A 85 14.27 -6.51 -3.63
C PHE A 85 12.86 -5.91 -3.57
N ILE A 86 12.56 -5.11 -2.55
CA ILE A 86 11.25 -4.45 -2.39
C ILE A 86 10.99 -3.48 -3.55
N LYS A 87 12.02 -2.75 -3.98
CA LYS A 87 11.96 -1.81 -5.11
C LYS A 87 12.09 -2.48 -6.47
N ARG A 88 12.26 -3.81 -6.51
CA ARG A 88 12.45 -4.62 -7.74
C ARG A 88 13.67 -4.21 -8.56
N ILE A 89 14.70 -3.71 -7.88
CA ILE A 89 16.00 -3.38 -8.46
C ILE A 89 16.85 -4.67 -8.49
N PRO A 90 17.53 -4.96 -9.61
CA PRO A 90 18.44 -6.10 -9.72
C PRO A 90 19.49 -6.15 -8.61
N GLN A 91 19.85 -7.36 -8.20
CA GLN A 91 20.79 -7.58 -7.10
C GLN A 91 22.23 -7.62 -7.61
N ALA A 92 23.06 -6.69 -7.14
CA ALA A 92 24.48 -6.63 -7.49
C ALA A 92 25.34 -7.58 -6.65
N SER A 93 24.97 -7.80 -5.38
CA SER A 93 25.74 -8.60 -4.43
C SER A 93 25.36 -10.08 -4.48
N LEU A 94 26.30 -10.98 -4.18
CA LEU A 94 26.01 -12.41 -4.06
C LEU A 94 24.96 -12.70 -2.98
N GLN A 95 25.05 -11.99 -1.85
CA GLN A 95 24.11 -12.10 -0.74
C GLN A 95 22.69 -11.69 -1.18
N GLY A 96 22.57 -10.62 -1.97
CA GLY A 96 21.31 -10.18 -2.57
C GLY A 96 20.73 -11.20 -3.56
N LYS A 97 21.56 -11.78 -4.43
CA LYS A 97 21.13 -12.87 -5.33
C LYS A 97 20.63 -14.09 -4.54
N CYS A 98 21.36 -14.48 -3.50
CA CYS A 98 20.96 -15.58 -2.63
C CYS A 98 19.72 -15.25 -1.79
N PHE A 99 19.51 -13.97 -1.47
CA PHE A 99 18.30 -13.50 -0.80
C PHE A 99 17.06 -13.74 -1.67
N VAL A 100 17.13 -13.37 -2.96
CA VAL A 100 16.08 -13.69 -3.94
C VAL A 100 15.82 -15.19 -4.00
N ALA A 101 16.89 -16.00 -4.11
CA ALA A 101 16.75 -17.46 -4.13
C ALA A 101 16.07 -18.02 -2.89
N CYS A 102 16.41 -17.51 -1.70
CA CYS A 102 15.78 -17.92 -0.45
C CYS A 102 14.27 -17.63 -0.46
N ILE A 103 13.87 -16.45 -0.92
CA ILE A 103 12.46 -16.06 -1.01
C ILE A 103 11.72 -16.97 -1.98
N LEU A 104 12.26 -17.19 -3.18
CA LEU A 104 11.62 -18.05 -4.19
C LEU A 104 11.52 -19.51 -3.72
N LYS A 105 12.51 -20.03 -2.99
CA LYS A 105 12.45 -21.38 -2.38
C LYS A 105 11.37 -21.48 -1.31
N ARG A 106 11.29 -20.50 -0.40
CA ARG A 106 10.27 -20.50 0.68
C ARG A 106 8.85 -20.43 0.16
N ASN A 107 8.64 -19.71 -0.93
CA ASN A 107 7.34 -19.66 -1.61
C ASN A 107 7.11 -20.82 -2.59
N SER A 108 7.95 -21.87 -2.55
CA SER A 108 7.80 -23.04 -3.42
C SER A 108 7.89 -22.75 -4.93
N ILE A 109 8.37 -21.56 -5.30
CA ILE A 109 8.59 -21.15 -6.70
C ILE A 109 9.84 -21.85 -7.24
N ILE A 110 10.88 -22.04 -6.43
CA ILE A 110 12.01 -22.91 -6.77
C ILE A 110 11.88 -24.23 -6.01
N LYS A 111 11.76 -25.34 -6.74
CA LYS A 111 11.79 -26.71 -6.21
C LYS A 111 12.82 -27.53 -6.98
N ASN A 112 13.60 -28.35 -6.29
CA ASN A 112 14.65 -29.16 -6.92
C ASN A 112 15.58 -28.32 -7.82
N ASN A 113 15.92 -27.11 -7.39
CA ASN A 113 16.71 -26.12 -8.12
C ASN A 113 16.13 -25.70 -9.50
N LYS A 114 14.82 -25.83 -9.71
CA LYS A 114 14.13 -25.37 -10.92
C LYS A 114 12.88 -24.57 -10.57
N ILE A 115 12.47 -23.67 -11.46
CA ILE A 115 11.19 -22.97 -11.35
C ILE A 115 10.02 -23.95 -11.47
N SER A 116 9.14 -23.96 -10.48
CA SER A 116 7.81 -24.56 -10.57
C SER A 116 6.85 -23.53 -11.14
N LYS A 117 6.45 -23.75 -12.40
CA LYS A 117 5.50 -22.89 -13.11
C LYS A 117 4.15 -22.87 -12.40
N GLU A 118 3.72 -24.01 -11.86
CA GLU A 118 2.44 -24.15 -11.18
C GLU A 118 2.38 -23.25 -9.94
N HIS A 119 3.39 -23.34 -9.06
CA HIS A 119 3.43 -22.55 -7.83
C HIS A 119 3.65 -21.06 -8.11
N LEU A 120 4.42 -20.74 -9.16
CA LEU A 120 4.60 -19.36 -9.57
C LEU A 120 3.29 -18.74 -10.09
N LEU A 121 2.54 -19.46 -10.93
CA LEU A 121 1.25 -18.99 -11.42
C LEU A 121 0.26 -18.83 -10.27
N GLU A 122 0.21 -19.79 -9.34
CA GLU A 122 -0.68 -19.73 -8.17
C GLU A 122 -0.33 -18.55 -7.25
N ALA A 123 0.95 -18.33 -6.96
CA ALA A 123 1.40 -17.19 -6.17
C ALA A 123 1.01 -15.84 -6.81
N ASN A 124 1.06 -15.75 -8.14
CA ASN A 124 0.69 -14.52 -8.85
C ASN A 124 -0.83 -14.35 -8.99
N LYS A 125 -1.62 -15.43 -9.05
CA LYS A 125 -3.10 -15.33 -9.00
C LYS A 125 -3.58 -14.69 -7.71
N ALA A 126 -2.95 -15.00 -6.58
CA ALA A 126 -3.28 -14.34 -5.31
C ALA A 126 -3.08 -12.80 -5.37
N VAL A 127 -2.20 -12.32 -6.25
CA VAL A 127 -1.89 -10.89 -6.41
C VAL A 127 -2.76 -10.24 -7.47
N TYR A 128 -2.89 -10.87 -8.65
CA TYR A 128 -3.55 -10.30 -9.83
C TYR A 128 -4.98 -10.79 -10.05
N GLY A 129 -5.46 -11.76 -9.28
CA GLY A 129 -6.73 -12.45 -9.54
C GLY A 129 -6.64 -13.36 -10.76
N GLU A 130 -7.78 -13.57 -11.41
CA GLU A 130 -7.92 -14.46 -12.57
C GLU A 130 -8.05 -13.69 -13.90
N ASP A 131 -7.53 -12.46 -13.97
CA ASP A 131 -7.54 -11.67 -15.20
C ASP A 131 -6.86 -12.45 -16.35
N SER A 132 -7.63 -12.71 -17.42
CA SER A 132 -7.19 -13.59 -18.50
C SER A 132 -6.05 -13.01 -19.32
N GLU A 133 -5.99 -11.68 -19.49
CA GLU A 133 -4.91 -10.99 -20.19
C GLU A 133 -3.61 -11.07 -19.37
N VAL A 134 -3.69 -10.74 -18.07
CA VAL A 134 -2.54 -10.80 -17.15
C VAL A 134 -2.01 -12.22 -17.04
N MET A 135 -2.89 -13.21 -16.88
CA MET A 135 -2.48 -14.61 -16.74
C MET A 135 -1.91 -15.19 -18.03
N ALA A 136 -2.40 -14.78 -19.21
CA ALA A 136 -1.81 -15.19 -20.49
C ALA A 136 -0.39 -14.64 -20.66
N ARG A 137 -0.19 -13.34 -20.39
CA ARG A 137 1.14 -12.72 -20.45
C ARG A 137 2.11 -13.30 -19.42
N LEU A 138 1.62 -13.55 -18.20
CA LEU A 138 2.41 -14.20 -17.15
C LEU A 138 2.91 -15.56 -17.61
N LYS A 139 2.06 -16.40 -18.22
CA LYS A 139 2.47 -17.71 -18.76
C LYS A 139 3.57 -17.58 -19.82
N THR A 140 3.43 -16.62 -20.73
CA THR A 140 4.46 -16.33 -21.75
C THR A 140 5.78 -15.89 -21.09
N ALA A 141 5.73 -14.93 -20.17
CA ALA A 141 6.90 -14.44 -19.45
C ALA A 141 7.62 -15.57 -18.69
N VAL A 142 6.87 -16.42 -18.00
CA VAL A 142 7.44 -17.59 -17.30
C VAL A 142 8.14 -18.52 -18.28
N GLY A 143 7.55 -18.78 -19.46
CA GLY A 143 8.16 -19.59 -20.51
C GLY A 143 9.50 -19.04 -20.98
N GLU A 144 9.52 -17.77 -21.36
CA GLU A 144 10.70 -17.07 -21.86
C GLU A 144 11.80 -16.96 -20.79
N CYS A 145 11.44 -16.56 -19.57
CA CYS A 145 12.40 -16.42 -18.48
C CYS A 145 12.95 -17.76 -17.99
N THR A 146 12.21 -18.86 -18.14
CA THR A 146 12.75 -20.20 -17.86
C THR A 146 13.86 -20.57 -18.85
N GLN A 147 13.76 -20.14 -20.10
CA GLN A 147 14.79 -20.37 -21.13
C GLN A 147 16.04 -19.52 -20.86
N VAL A 148 15.88 -18.28 -20.40
CA VAL A 148 17.01 -17.38 -20.09
C VAL A 148 17.94 -17.96 -19.02
N VAL A 149 17.38 -18.72 -18.07
CA VAL A 149 18.15 -19.34 -16.97
C VAL A 149 18.57 -20.77 -17.26
N GLU A 150 18.36 -21.27 -18.48
CA GLU A 150 18.82 -22.58 -18.89
C GLU A 150 20.36 -22.63 -18.88
N GLY A 151 20.92 -23.66 -18.23
CA GLY A 151 22.37 -23.80 -18.07
C GLY A 151 22.99 -23.04 -16.89
N ILE A 152 22.21 -22.25 -16.14
CA ILE A 152 22.70 -21.65 -14.89
C ILE A 152 22.53 -22.67 -13.75
N PHE A 153 23.66 -23.16 -13.21
CA PHE A 153 23.67 -24.18 -12.15
C PHE A 153 23.71 -23.60 -10.74
N GLU A 154 24.30 -22.42 -10.57
CA GLU A 154 24.37 -21.74 -9.28
C GLU A 154 22.98 -21.15 -8.97
N VAL A 155 22.40 -21.57 -7.84
CA VAL A 155 20.98 -21.34 -7.55
C VAL A 155 20.68 -19.88 -7.22
N CYS A 156 21.65 -19.13 -6.67
CA CYS A 156 21.48 -17.71 -6.41
C CYS A 156 21.46 -16.90 -7.70
N GLU A 157 22.37 -17.19 -8.63
CA GLU A 157 22.41 -16.60 -9.96
C GLU A 157 21.15 -16.97 -10.76
N TYR A 158 20.79 -18.25 -10.76
CA TYR A 158 19.58 -18.77 -11.41
C TYR A 158 18.34 -18.01 -10.94
N ALA A 159 18.17 -17.85 -9.62
CA ALA A 159 17.05 -17.13 -9.05
C ALA A 159 17.05 -15.64 -9.39
N SER A 160 18.21 -14.98 -9.32
CA SER A 160 18.33 -13.55 -9.61
C SER A 160 18.01 -13.27 -11.08
N VAL A 161 18.64 -13.98 -12.01
CA VAL A 161 18.43 -13.78 -13.44
C VAL A 161 16.98 -14.06 -13.82
N PHE A 162 16.38 -15.11 -13.25
CA PHE A 162 14.96 -15.39 -13.46
C PHE A 162 14.08 -14.24 -12.96
N ASN A 163 14.31 -13.76 -11.74
CA ASN A 163 13.54 -12.67 -11.14
C ASN A 163 13.65 -11.37 -11.94
N ASP A 164 14.84 -11.03 -12.40
CA ASP A 164 15.10 -9.83 -13.21
C ASP A 164 14.41 -9.93 -14.58
N CYS A 165 14.47 -11.09 -15.23
CA CYS A 165 13.73 -11.34 -16.47
C CYS A 165 12.21 -11.19 -16.27
N MET A 166 11.67 -11.78 -15.20
CA MET A 166 10.24 -11.67 -14.89
C MET A 166 9.82 -10.23 -14.63
N HIS A 167 10.65 -9.44 -13.94
CA HIS A 167 10.38 -8.03 -13.71
C HIS A 167 10.25 -7.27 -15.04
N ILE A 168 11.23 -7.42 -15.95
CA ILE A 168 11.23 -6.76 -17.26
C ILE A 168 10.00 -7.16 -18.09
N LYS A 169 9.64 -8.45 -18.09
CA LYS A 169 8.50 -8.96 -18.88
C LYS A 169 7.14 -8.54 -18.33
N MET A 170 7.05 -8.26 -17.03
CA MET A 170 5.79 -7.95 -16.36
C MET A 170 5.62 -6.46 -16.01
N GLU A 171 6.66 -5.64 -16.11
CA GLU A 171 6.68 -4.22 -15.70
C GLU A 171 5.49 -3.42 -16.26
N HIS A 172 5.26 -3.49 -17.56
CA HIS A 172 4.16 -2.77 -18.22
C HIS A 172 2.75 -3.19 -17.75
N ILE A 173 2.59 -4.39 -17.20
CA ILE A 173 1.30 -4.89 -16.70
C ILE A 173 1.07 -4.40 -15.27
N LEU A 174 2.13 -4.38 -14.46
CA LEU A 174 2.09 -3.90 -13.09
C LEU A 174 1.62 -2.46 -13.02
N ASP A 175 2.07 -1.60 -13.94
CA ASP A 175 1.61 -0.21 -14.02
C ASP A 175 0.12 -0.12 -14.34
N LYS A 176 -0.38 -0.92 -15.29
CA LYS A 176 -1.81 -0.96 -15.64
C LYS A 176 -2.67 -1.42 -14.45
N VAL A 177 -2.30 -2.52 -13.78
CA VAL A 177 -3.06 -3.07 -12.65
C VAL A 177 -2.98 -2.19 -11.39
N THR A 178 -1.83 -1.57 -11.11
CA THR A 178 -1.69 -0.67 -9.96
C THR A 178 -2.40 0.67 -10.17
N MET A 179 -2.54 1.15 -11.41
CA MET A 179 -3.37 2.30 -11.74
C MET A 179 -4.85 1.99 -11.57
N GLU A 180 -5.33 0.83 -12.06
CA GLU A 180 -6.73 0.41 -11.92
C GLU A 180 -7.14 0.19 -10.45
N ARG A 181 -6.26 -0.35 -9.59
CA ARG A 181 -6.55 -0.50 -8.14
C ARG A 181 -6.56 0.80 -7.34
N ARG A 182 -6.05 1.91 -7.88
CA ARG A 182 -6.04 3.23 -7.23
C ARG A 182 -7.24 4.10 -7.61
N MET A 183 -8.04 3.67 -8.59
CA MET A 183 -9.31 4.29 -8.99
C MET A 183 -10.49 3.60 -8.30
#